data_AF-A0A9X2VJ32-F1
#
_entry.id   AF-A0A9X2VJ32-F1
#
_cell.length_a   1.000
_cell.length_b   1.000
_cell.length_c   1.000
_cell.angle_alpha   90.00
_cell.angle_beta   90.00
_cell.angle_gamma   90.00
#
_symmetry.space_group_name_H-M   'P 1'
#
loop_
_entity.id
_entity.type
_entity.pdbx_description
1 polymer ?
#
loop_
_entity_poly.entity_id
_entity_poly.type
_entity_poly.pdbx_seq_one_letter_code
_entity_poly.pdbx_strand_id
1 'polypeptide(L)'
;MTGRTPVDDRPEPTTTAADLRRALRRYRADPRPLTARLSDLYGQALYVVIVGGLLVSAVNSGLERVATAGPPQAPDLLRWTVLTAALLAVALLCRAAMAVGPVLVSPAARTWLLSSPVDRKRLLAPRFAVLIAAAAVVGAVLGATVSLPSALLGAPIGVLITAALVEAQASRRRTSRARAGITALIGCLAVFTAVLAAVPSLPWPPPVPILLPAGAAFVLATAATWHAHRMLARMTRSALSDGAEVAAVTATATTFLDPALLSGTVVLRQARATGAVRSIRFSGGRRRALLRADLLRHTRHPLGALVFLGLLPVPYLAGHLTAPPVVAVVQLGCLFLVADRFARGLRLVSGSAALRRALGGSDPELRLLHLVLPATTALLWTLATPVVPAGHLALSAVGAVAAVYRGATKPPMAYDSPLLDTPMGTMPIGLIARLLRGPGLLVVVAVVHLSF
;
A
#
# COMPACT_ATOMS: atom_id res chain seq x y z
N MET A 1 53.96 2.72 45.72
CA MET A 1 53.00 1.63 45.99
C MET A 1 51.63 2.10 45.52
N THR A 2 51.24 1.76 44.30
CA THR A 2 49.96 2.12 43.70
C THR A 2 48.92 1.08 44.12
N GLY A 3 48.00 1.48 45.00
CA GLY A 3 46.92 0.64 45.51
C GLY A 3 45.97 0.22 44.40
N ARG A 4 46.02 -1.06 44.03
CA ARG A 4 45.07 -1.70 43.12
C ARG A 4 43.81 -1.99 43.94
N THR A 5 42.72 -1.28 43.68
CA THR A 5 41.41 -1.60 44.25
C THR A 5 41.03 -3.03 43.82
N PRO A 6 40.58 -3.89 44.75
CA PRO A 6 40.09 -5.21 44.36
C PRO A 6 38.82 -5.02 43.52
N VAL A 7 38.88 -5.48 42.27
CA VAL A 7 37.70 -5.62 41.42
C VAL A 7 36.85 -6.72 42.06
N ASP A 8 35.67 -6.36 42.56
CA ASP A 8 34.68 -7.30 43.09
C ASP A 8 34.18 -8.18 41.93
N ASP A 9 34.78 -9.36 41.77
CA ASP A 9 34.49 -10.35 40.71
C ASP A 9 33.15 -11.10 40.92
N ARG A 10 32.24 -10.53 41.71
CA ARG A 10 30.88 -11.06 41.81
C ARG A 10 30.23 -10.95 40.43
N PRO A 11 29.73 -12.05 39.85
CA PRO A 11 29.05 -11.99 38.56
C PRO A 11 27.87 -11.02 38.72
N GLU A 12 27.93 -9.88 38.02
CA GLU A 12 26.82 -8.94 37.99
C GLU A 12 25.54 -9.72 37.66
N PRO A 13 24.45 -9.56 38.43
CA PRO A 13 23.23 -10.30 38.19
C PRO A 13 22.76 -10.01 36.77
N THR A 14 22.84 -11.01 35.90
CA THR A 14 22.47 -10.86 34.50
C THR A 14 20.99 -10.49 34.41
N THR A 15 20.71 -9.21 34.20
CA THR A 15 19.35 -8.69 34.12
C THR A 15 18.56 -9.46 33.05
N THR A 16 17.59 -10.26 33.47
CA THR A 16 16.86 -11.12 32.54
C THR A 16 15.84 -10.30 31.75
N ALA A 17 15.52 -10.70 30.50
CA ALA A 17 14.51 -10.05 29.67
C ALA A 17 13.11 -9.94 30.35
N ALA A 18 12.82 -10.81 31.31
CA ALA A 18 11.60 -10.75 32.11
C ALA A 18 11.61 -9.56 33.09
N ASP A 19 12.73 -9.31 33.75
CA ASP A 19 12.84 -8.27 34.78
C ASP A 19 12.84 -6.88 34.16
N LEU A 20 13.54 -6.71 33.03
CA LEU A 20 13.49 -5.49 32.24
C LEU A 20 12.06 -5.18 31.75
N ARG A 21 11.31 -6.21 31.32
CA ARG A 21 9.89 -6.05 30.94
C ARG A 21 9.02 -5.67 32.13
N ARG A 22 9.23 -6.27 33.29
CA ARG A 22 8.49 -5.92 34.52
C ARG A 22 8.77 -4.47 34.92
N ALA A 23 10.03 -4.04 34.91
CA ALA A 23 10.41 -2.66 35.19
C ALA A 23 9.75 -1.68 34.20
N LEU A 24 9.84 -1.95 32.89
CA LEU A 24 9.20 -1.12 31.87
C LEU A 24 7.67 -1.08 32.00
N ARG A 25 7.03 -2.19 32.37
CA ARG A 25 5.58 -2.22 32.62
C ARG A 25 5.20 -1.34 33.80
N ARG A 26 6.02 -1.32 34.87
CA ARG A 26 5.80 -0.42 36.01
C ARG A 26 5.96 1.05 35.61
N TYR A 27 7.03 1.38 34.88
CA TYR A 27 7.27 2.76 34.43
C TYR A 27 6.28 3.26 33.37
N ARG A 28 5.73 2.37 32.54
CA ARG A 28 4.71 2.69 31.53
C ARG A 28 3.29 2.42 32.00
N ALA A 29 3.10 2.06 33.27
CA ALA A 29 1.77 1.92 33.82
C ALA A 29 1.16 3.33 33.84
N ASP A 30 0.38 3.63 32.81
CA ASP A 30 -0.37 4.86 32.73
C ASP A 30 -1.37 4.87 33.91
N PRO A 31 -1.36 5.88 34.79
CA PRO A 31 -2.19 5.87 36.00
C PRO A 31 -3.70 5.93 35.70
N ARG A 32 -4.10 6.14 34.44
CA ARG A 32 -5.50 6.18 34.03
C ARG A 32 -6.24 4.87 34.32
N PRO A 33 -7.50 4.95 34.80
CA PRO A 33 -8.31 3.78 35.08
C PRO A 33 -8.59 2.98 33.80
N LEU A 34 -8.75 1.66 33.95
CA LEU A 34 -9.04 0.74 32.84
C LEU A 34 -10.31 1.14 32.07
N THR A 35 -11.29 1.72 32.75
CA THR A 35 -12.54 2.22 32.14
C THR A 35 -12.29 3.31 31.12
N ALA A 36 -11.40 4.27 31.41
CA ALA A 36 -11.04 5.33 30.46
C ALA A 36 -10.37 4.75 29.21
N ARG A 37 -9.48 3.77 29.38
CA ARG A 37 -8.82 3.10 28.23
C ARG A 37 -9.80 2.28 27.41
N LEU A 38 -10.71 1.56 28.06
CA LEU A 38 -11.75 0.80 27.39
C LEU A 38 -12.71 1.74 26.65
N SER A 39 -13.03 2.90 27.22
CA SER A 39 -13.83 3.94 26.58
C SER A 39 -13.15 4.49 25.32
N ASP A 40 -11.86 4.81 25.39
CA ASP A 40 -11.09 5.29 24.22
C ASP A 40 -11.02 4.21 23.12
N LEU A 41 -10.73 2.96 23.51
CA LEU A 41 -10.65 1.84 22.58
C LEU A 41 -12.02 1.53 21.95
N TYR A 42 -13.08 1.58 22.75
CA TYR A 42 -14.46 1.42 22.28
C TYR A 42 -14.82 2.53 21.30
N GLY A 43 -14.52 3.79 21.63
CA GLY A 43 -14.73 4.92 20.73
C GLY A 43 -14.03 4.72 19.40
N GLN A 44 -12.73 4.40 19.42
CA GLN A 44 -11.96 4.12 18.20
C GLN A 44 -12.51 2.94 17.40
N ALA A 45 -12.86 1.84 18.07
CA ALA A 45 -13.42 0.65 17.41
C ALA A 45 -14.78 0.97 16.77
N LEU A 46 -15.65 1.67 17.49
CA LEU A 46 -16.95 2.12 17.00
C LEU A 46 -16.79 3.03 15.78
N TYR A 47 -15.85 3.98 15.80
CA TYR A 47 -15.55 4.82 14.64
C TYR A 47 -15.08 4.00 13.43
N VAL A 48 -14.18 3.04 13.63
CA VAL A 48 -13.72 2.15 12.55
C VAL A 48 -14.86 1.33 11.99
N VAL A 49 -15.76 0.82 12.84
CA VAL A 49 -16.93 0.04 12.44
C VAL A 49 -17.94 0.92 11.69
N ILE A 50 -18.23 2.13 12.17
CA ILE A 50 -19.19 3.04 11.54
C ILE A 50 -18.64 3.51 10.20
N VAL A 51 -17.44 4.09 10.16
CA VAL A 51 -16.84 4.63 8.93
C VAL A 51 -16.55 3.50 7.94
N GLY A 52 -16.00 2.39 8.42
CA GLY A 52 -15.76 1.20 7.60
C GLY A 52 -17.06 0.60 7.08
N GLY A 53 -18.09 0.48 7.92
CA GLY A 53 -19.42 0.00 7.55
C GLY A 53 -20.10 0.92 6.54
N LEU A 54 -20.00 2.24 6.69
CA LEU A 54 -20.54 3.21 5.73
C LEU A 54 -19.84 3.09 4.37
N LEU A 55 -18.51 2.92 4.37
CA LEU A 55 -17.74 2.72 3.15
C LEU A 55 -18.12 1.42 2.46
N VAL A 56 -18.20 0.31 3.20
CA VAL A 56 -18.62 -1.00 2.69
C VAL A 56 -20.05 -0.95 2.17
N SER A 57 -20.97 -0.30 2.91
CA SER A 57 -22.36 -0.12 2.51
C SER A 57 -22.49 0.70 1.24
N ALA A 58 -21.73 1.80 1.11
CA ALA A 58 -21.74 2.63 -0.09
C ALA A 58 -21.20 1.87 -1.31
N VAL A 59 -20.13 1.08 -1.12
CA VAL A 59 -19.57 0.21 -2.16
C VAL A 59 -20.58 -0.86 -2.54
N ASN A 60 -21.16 -1.59 -1.58
CA ASN A 60 -22.14 -2.64 -1.84
C ASN A 60 -23.39 -2.09 -2.53
N SER A 61 -23.92 -0.95 -2.07
CA SER A 61 -25.07 -0.30 -2.69
C SER A 61 -24.75 0.13 -4.13
N GLY A 62 -23.52 0.59 -4.38
CA GLY A 62 -23.04 0.88 -5.73
C GLY A 62 -22.95 -0.39 -6.58
N LEU A 63 -22.37 -1.46 -6.04
CA LEU A 63 -22.23 -2.75 -6.71
C LEU A 63 -23.58 -3.41 -7.02
N GLU A 64 -24.55 -3.33 -6.11
CA GLU A 64 -25.91 -3.85 -6.32
C GLU A 64 -26.61 -3.10 -7.45
N ARG A 65 -26.55 -1.77 -7.46
CA ARG A 65 -27.09 -0.94 -8.56
C ARG A 65 -26.43 -1.25 -9.90
N VAL A 66 -25.12 -1.53 -9.88
CA VAL A 66 -24.35 -1.95 -11.06
C VAL A 66 -24.73 -3.36 -11.52
N ALA A 67 -24.97 -4.27 -10.57
CA ALA A 67 -25.33 -5.66 -10.84
C ALA A 67 -26.75 -5.79 -11.43
N THR A 68 -27.70 -4.98 -10.98
CA THR A 68 -29.07 -4.97 -11.53
C THR A 68 -29.17 -4.44 -12.96
N ALA A 69 -28.15 -3.72 -13.44
CA ALA A 69 -28.10 -3.14 -14.79
C ALA A 69 -27.25 -3.95 -15.78
N GLY A 70 -26.61 -5.04 -15.33
CA GLY A 70 -25.69 -5.85 -16.15
C GLY A 70 -26.37 -6.98 -16.93
N PRO A 71 -25.71 -7.51 -17.98
CA PRO A 71 -26.17 -8.70 -18.69
C PRO A 71 -26.20 -9.95 -17.78
N PRO A 72 -26.98 -11.01 -18.11
CA PRO A 72 -27.04 -12.24 -17.32
C PRO A 72 -25.64 -12.84 -17.18
N GLN A 73 -25.09 -12.77 -15.97
CA GLN A 73 -23.70 -13.08 -15.68
C GLN A 73 -23.45 -14.59 -15.67
N ALA A 74 -22.30 -15.02 -16.22
CA ALA A 74 -21.74 -16.33 -15.92
C ALA A 74 -21.23 -16.30 -14.45
N PRO A 75 -21.88 -17.01 -13.50
CA PRO A 75 -21.57 -16.90 -12.08
C PRO A 75 -20.11 -17.23 -11.74
N ASP A 76 -19.44 -18.02 -12.60
CA ASP A 76 -18.06 -18.42 -12.39
C ASP A 76 -17.05 -17.32 -12.74
N LEU A 77 -17.30 -16.53 -13.80
CA LEU A 77 -16.42 -15.40 -14.15
C LEU A 77 -16.39 -14.35 -13.03
N LEU A 78 -17.55 -14.04 -12.45
CA LEU A 78 -17.65 -13.13 -11.31
C LEU A 78 -16.87 -13.66 -10.10
N ARG A 79 -17.01 -14.95 -9.77
CA ARG A 79 -16.29 -15.56 -8.64
C ARG A 79 -14.77 -15.46 -8.79
N TRP A 80 -14.25 -15.80 -9.97
CA TRP A 80 -12.80 -15.77 -10.21
C TRP A 80 -12.24 -14.35 -10.26
N THR A 81 -12.99 -13.39 -10.81
CA THR A 81 -12.57 -11.98 -10.81
C THR A 81 -12.55 -11.37 -9.41
N VAL A 82 -13.53 -11.70 -8.56
CA VAL A 82 -13.52 -11.29 -7.15
C VAL A 82 -12.36 -11.93 -6.41
N LEU A 83 -12.09 -13.22 -6.64
CA LEU A 83 -10.96 -13.92 -6.03
C LEU A 83 -9.62 -13.31 -6.42
N THR A 84 -9.39 -13.02 -7.70
CA THR A 84 -8.14 -12.42 -8.17
C THR A 84 -7.95 -11.02 -7.64
N ALA A 85 -9.02 -10.21 -7.61
CA ALA A 85 -9.00 -8.89 -7.00
C ALA A 85 -8.64 -8.93 -5.50
N ALA A 86 -9.23 -9.88 -4.75
CA ALA A 86 -8.91 -10.09 -3.34
C ALA A 86 -7.45 -10.51 -3.15
N LEU A 87 -6.94 -11.46 -3.95
CA LEU A 87 -5.54 -11.89 -3.90
C LEU A 87 -4.57 -10.76 -4.27
N LEU A 88 -4.91 -9.93 -5.25
CA LEU A 88 -4.13 -8.74 -5.61
C LEU A 88 -4.10 -7.72 -4.46
N ALA A 89 -5.25 -7.47 -3.82
CA ALA A 89 -5.33 -6.58 -2.67
C ALA A 89 -4.43 -7.09 -1.52
N VAL A 90 -4.49 -8.38 -1.20
CA VAL A 90 -3.61 -9.01 -0.19
C VAL A 90 -2.13 -8.88 -0.59
N ALA A 91 -1.78 -9.15 -1.84
CA ALA A 91 -0.40 -9.02 -2.32
C ALA A 91 0.13 -7.57 -2.21
N LEU A 92 -0.71 -6.58 -2.51
CA LEU A 92 -0.39 -5.16 -2.36
C LEU A 92 -0.25 -4.75 -0.88
N LEU A 93 -1.13 -5.25 0.00
CA LEU A 93 -1.03 -5.05 1.44
C LEU A 93 0.27 -5.67 1.98
N CYS A 94 0.64 -6.87 1.54
CA CYS A 94 1.93 -7.48 1.87
C CYS A 94 3.11 -6.64 1.39
N ARG A 95 3.04 -6.05 0.19
CA ARG A 95 4.07 -5.09 -0.29
C ARG A 95 4.18 -3.86 0.60
N ALA A 96 3.05 -3.29 1.02
CA ALA A 96 3.02 -2.15 1.92
C ALA A 96 3.58 -2.52 3.30
N ALA A 97 3.16 -3.67 3.85
CA ALA A 97 3.67 -4.21 5.11
C ALA A 97 5.17 -4.47 5.06
N MET A 98 5.74 -4.94 3.93
CA MET A 98 7.20 -5.09 3.75
C MET A 98 7.96 -3.76 3.64
N ALA A 99 7.27 -2.64 3.36
CA ALA A 99 7.90 -1.33 3.49
C ALA A 99 8.05 -0.98 4.97
N VAL A 100 7.00 -1.17 5.77
CA VAL A 100 7.00 -0.79 7.19
C VAL A 100 7.70 -1.83 8.08
N GLY A 101 7.72 -3.10 7.71
CA GLY A 101 8.19 -4.21 8.57
C GLY A 101 7.15 -4.55 9.66
N PRO A 102 6.68 -5.79 9.76
CA PRO A 102 5.61 -6.17 10.69
C PRO A 102 6.01 -6.08 12.18
N VAL A 103 7.29 -6.26 12.51
CA VAL A 103 7.78 -6.12 13.89
C VAL A 103 8.39 -4.74 14.07
N LEU A 104 7.65 -3.88 14.79
CA LEU A 104 8.04 -2.51 15.08
C LEU A 104 8.56 -2.36 16.52
N VAL A 105 9.62 -1.59 16.69
CA VAL A 105 10.17 -1.23 17.99
C VAL A 105 10.33 0.29 18.07
N SER A 106 9.70 0.89 19.09
CA SER A 106 9.78 2.34 19.34
C SER A 106 11.23 2.83 19.37
N PRO A 107 11.53 4.06 18.93
CA PRO A 107 12.88 4.63 18.94
C PRO A 107 13.57 4.52 20.32
N ALA A 108 12.86 4.85 21.40
CA ALA A 108 13.41 4.73 22.77
C ALA A 108 13.79 3.28 23.14
N ALA A 109 12.90 2.32 22.92
CA ALA A 109 13.20 0.90 23.13
C ALA A 109 14.38 0.40 22.28
N ARG A 110 14.59 0.97 21.09
CA ARG A 110 15.69 0.61 20.20
C ARG A 110 17.04 1.11 20.71
N THR A 111 17.09 2.35 21.22
CA THR A 111 18.33 2.96 21.72
C THR A 111 18.78 2.33 23.03
N TRP A 112 17.83 1.99 23.90
CA TRP A 112 18.12 1.56 25.28
C TRP A 112 18.00 0.04 25.50
N LEU A 113 17.09 -0.67 24.82
CA LEU A 113 16.87 -2.11 25.07
C LEU A 113 17.66 -3.00 24.11
N LEU A 114 17.89 -2.58 22.86
CA LEU A 114 18.64 -3.39 21.89
C LEU A 114 20.16 -3.26 22.02
N SER A 115 20.63 -2.26 22.76
CA SER A 115 22.02 -2.08 23.19
C SER A 115 22.35 -2.90 24.44
N SER A 116 21.34 -3.28 25.24
CA SER A 116 21.53 -4.14 26.41
C SER A 116 21.87 -5.58 26.00
N PRO A 117 22.74 -6.30 26.76
CA PRO A 117 23.14 -7.68 26.48
C PRO A 117 22.05 -8.69 26.87
N VAL A 118 20.82 -8.48 26.40
CA VAL A 118 19.64 -9.28 26.73
C VAL A 118 19.18 -10.09 25.52
N ASP A 119 18.69 -11.31 25.75
CA ASP A 119 18.16 -12.18 24.69
C ASP A 119 17.01 -11.50 23.92
N ARG A 120 17.33 -11.09 22.67
CA ARG A 120 16.41 -10.38 21.77
C ARG A 120 15.18 -11.22 21.44
N LYS A 121 15.31 -12.54 21.35
CA LYS A 121 14.20 -13.44 21.04
C LYS A 121 13.14 -13.34 22.14
N ARG A 122 13.55 -13.43 23.40
CA ARG A 122 12.66 -13.31 24.56
C ARG A 122 12.06 -11.91 24.70
N LEU A 123 12.80 -10.87 24.31
CA LEU A 123 12.32 -9.50 24.31
C LEU A 123 11.21 -9.26 23.26
N LEU A 124 11.33 -9.85 22.07
CA LEU A 124 10.41 -9.66 20.94
C LEU A 124 9.24 -10.67 20.91
N ALA A 125 9.38 -11.83 21.55
CA ALA A 125 8.36 -12.89 21.61
C ALA A 125 6.93 -12.41 21.93
N PRO A 126 6.67 -11.57 22.96
CA PRO A 126 5.30 -11.16 23.27
C PRO A 126 4.68 -10.28 22.17
N ARG A 127 5.48 -9.43 21.51
CA ARG A 127 4.98 -8.62 20.38
C ARG A 127 4.67 -9.49 19.17
N PHE A 128 5.53 -10.47 18.90
CA PHE A 128 5.29 -11.45 17.85
C PHE A 128 4.02 -12.26 18.11
N ALA A 129 3.77 -12.70 19.35
CA ALA A 129 2.55 -13.42 19.72
C ALA A 129 1.28 -12.58 19.49
N VAL A 130 1.29 -11.30 19.92
CA VAL A 130 0.16 -10.37 19.67
C VAL A 130 -0.07 -10.18 18.16
N LEU A 131 1.01 -10.02 17.39
CA LEU A 131 0.92 -9.86 15.94
C LEU A 131 0.31 -11.10 15.26
N ILE A 132 0.74 -12.31 15.64
CA ILE A 132 0.20 -13.57 15.11
C ILE A 132 -1.26 -13.77 15.50
N ALA A 133 -1.62 -13.46 16.75
CA ALA A 133 -3.01 -13.52 17.21
C ALA A 133 -3.91 -12.53 16.45
N ALA A 134 -3.47 -11.29 16.28
CA ALA A 134 -4.19 -10.29 15.50
C ALA A 134 -4.36 -10.73 14.04
N ALA A 135 -3.32 -11.30 13.44
CA ALA A 135 -3.39 -11.82 12.07
C ALA A 135 -4.36 -13.00 11.93
N ALA A 136 -4.43 -13.89 12.92
CA ALA A 136 -5.40 -14.98 12.95
C ALA A 136 -6.83 -14.44 13.04
N VAL A 137 -7.09 -13.45 13.90
CA VAL A 137 -8.42 -12.82 14.04
C VAL A 137 -8.82 -12.10 12.75
N VAL A 138 -7.94 -11.27 12.19
CA VAL A 138 -8.23 -10.56 10.93
C VAL A 138 -8.46 -11.55 9.79
N GLY A 139 -7.62 -12.59 9.69
CA GLY A 139 -7.79 -13.66 8.71
C GLY A 139 -9.12 -14.40 8.88
N ALA A 140 -9.52 -14.73 10.12
CA ALA A 140 -10.78 -15.38 10.41
C ALA A 140 -11.98 -14.51 10.02
N VAL A 141 -11.94 -13.21 10.37
CA VAL A 141 -13.01 -12.24 10.03
C VAL A 141 -13.15 -12.11 8.52
N LEU A 142 -12.03 -11.96 7.78
CA LEU A 142 -12.05 -11.91 6.32
C LEU A 142 -12.50 -13.25 5.69
N GLY A 143 -12.21 -14.38 6.32
CA GLY A 143 -12.75 -15.67 5.91
C GLY A 143 -14.27 -15.75 6.13
N ALA A 144 -14.75 -15.25 7.27
CA ALA A 144 -16.15 -15.26 7.65
C ALA A 144 -17.02 -14.39 6.72
N THR A 145 -16.47 -13.31 6.14
CA THR A 145 -17.19 -12.48 5.17
C THR A 145 -17.54 -13.22 3.87
N VAL A 146 -16.81 -14.29 3.53
CA VAL A 146 -17.16 -15.16 2.39
C VAL A 146 -18.17 -16.21 2.81
N SER A 147 -17.90 -16.90 3.92
CA SER A 147 -18.79 -17.87 4.56
C SER A 147 -18.29 -18.18 5.97
N LEU A 148 -19.19 -18.55 6.90
CA LEU A 148 -18.80 -18.97 8.24
C LEU A 148 -17.72 -20.09 8.24
N PRO A 149 -17.82 -21.15 7.42
CA PRO A 149 -16.79 -22.19 7.34
C PRO A 149 -15.42 -21.69 6.82
N SER A 150 -15.38 -20.70 5.93
CA SER A 150 -14.11 -20.17 5.41
C SER A 150 -13.31 -19.38 6.44
N ALA A 151 -13.88 -19.05 7.60
CA ALA A 151 -13.13 -18.53 8.74
C ALA A 151 -12.01 -19.50 9.21
N LEU A 152 -12.26 -20.82 9.11
CA LEU A 152 -11.30 -21.87 9.48
C LEU A 152 -10.05 -21.88 8.58
N LEU A 153 -10.19 -21.44 7.33
CA LEU A 153 -9.10 -21.30 6.37
C LEU A 153 -8.47 -19.90 6.44
N GLY A 154 -9.27 -18.87 6.69
CA GLY A 154 -8.81 -17.48 6.79
C GLY A 154 -7.81 -17.26 7.93
N ALA A 155 -8.06 -17.83 9.11
CA ALA A 155 -7.17 -17.71 10.27
C ALA A 155 -5.73 -18.21 9.99
N PRO A 156 -5.50 -19.46 9.55
CA PRO A 156 -4.15 -19.95 9.28
C PRO A 156 -3.48 -19.21 8.12
N ILE A 157 -4.23 -18.76 7.11
CA ILE A 157 -3.67 -17.94 6.02
C ILE A 157 -3.14 -16.60 6.54
N GLY A 158 -3.90 -15.92 7.40
CA GLY A 158 -3.46 -14.66 8.02
C GLY A 158 -2.17 -14.84 8.83
N VAL A 159 -2.09 -15.93 9.60
CA VAL A 159 -0.88 -16.32 10.35
C VAL A 159 0.29 -16.62 9.41
N LEU A 160 0.07 -17.39 8.35
CA LEU A 160 1.10 -17.77 7.38
C LEU A 160 1.72 -16.54 6.70
N ILE A 161 0.88 -15.63 6.21
CA ILE A 161 1.31 -14.37 5.60
C ILE A 161 2.16 -13.56 6.58
N THR A 162 1.69 -13.42 7.81
CA THR A 162 2.35 -12.62 8.83
C THR A 162 3.69 -13.23 9.24
N ALA A 163 3.74 -14.55 9.44
CA ALA A 163 4.97 -15.28 9.73
C ALA A 163 6.00 -15.14 8.59
N ALA A 164 5.57 -15.25 7.33
CA ALA A 164 6.42 -15.05 6.16
C ALA A 164 6.96 -13.62 6.07
N LEU A 165 6.16 -12.60 6.41
CA LEU A 165 6.61 -11.21 6.46
C LEU A 165 7.65 -10.98 7.57
N VAL A 166 7.48 -11.60 8.74
CA VAL A 166 8.46 -11.54 9.85
C VAL A 166 9.77 -12.20 9.45
N GLU A 167 9.69 -13.35 8.78
CA GLU A 167 10.86 -14.05 8.24
C GLU A 167 11.58 -13.21 7.16
N ALA A 168 10.81 -12.58 6.27
CA ALA A 168 11.33 -11.67 5.26
C ALA A 168 12.02 -10.45 5.87
N GLN A 169 11.54 -9.96 7.03
CA GLN A 169 12.16 -8.86 7.76
C GLN A 169 13.52 -9.23 8.37
N ALA A 170 13.76 -10.51 8.69
CA ALA A 170 14.97 -10.93 9.40
C ALA A 170 16.28 -10.78 8.61
N SER A 171 16.24 -10.66 7.27
CA SER A 171 17.44 -10.41 6.47
C SER A 171 17.14 -9.68 5.16
N ARG A 172 18.05 -8.80 4.72
CA ARG A 172 17.92 -8.06 3.45
C ARG A 172 17.73 -8.97 2.23
N ARG A 173 18.43 -10.11 2.19
CA ARG A 173 18.31 -11.09 1.09
C ARG A 173 16.91 -11.71 1.06
N ARG A 174 16.34 -12.07 2.22
CA ARG A 174 14.96 -12.59 2.31
C ARG A 174 13.93 -11.51 1.99
N THR A 175 14.12 -10.26 2.45
CA THR A 175 13.24 -9.14 2.05
C THR A 175 13.23 -8.96 0.53
N SER A 176 14.40 -9.01 -0.11
CA SER A 176 14.51 -8.88 -1.57
C SER A 176 13.80 -10.02 -2.31
N ARG A 177 14.02 -11.27 -1.87
CA ARG A 177 13.34 -12.45 -2.44
C ARG A 177 11.83 -12.41 -2.23
N ALA A 178 11.36 -12.07 -1.03
CA ALA A 178 9.93 -11.93 -0.76
C ALA A 178 9.30 -10.83 -1.61
N ARG A 179 10.01 -9.70 -1.79
CA ARG A 179 9.60 -8.64 -2.73
C ARG A 179 9.55 -9.14 -4.17
N ALA A 180 10.53 -9.91 -4.63
CA ALA A 180 10.51 -10.48 -5.98
C ALA A 180 9.35 -11.48 -6.14
N GLY A 181 9.16 -12.37 -5.17
CA GLY A 181 8.07 -13.35 -5.15
C GLY A 181 6.69 -12.69 -5.14
N ILE A 182 6.48 -11.65 -4.34
CA ILE A 182 5.22 -10.90 -4.34
C ILE A 182 5.04 -10.12 -5.63
N THR A 183 6.10 -9.56 -6.23
CA THR A 183 6.00 -8.95 -7.58
C THR A 183 5.60 -9.99 -8.62
N ALA A 184 6.22 -11.18 -8.59
CA ALA A 184 5.90 -12.27 -9.49
C ALA A 184 4.45 -12.74 -9.30
N LEU A 185 3.99 -12.89 -8.06
CA LEU A 185 2.60 -13.22 -7.74
C LEU A 185 1.62 -12.17 -8.31
N ILE A 186 1.89 -10.87 -8.11
CA ILE A 186 1.09 -9.80 -8.71
C ILE A 186 1.06 -9.91 -10.24
N GLY A 187 2.21 -10.19 -10.86
CA GLY A 187 2.32 -10.42 -12.30
C GLY A 187 1.51 -11.63 -12.78
N CYS A 188 1.62 -12.77 -12.09
CA CYS A 188 0.85 -13.97 -12.39
C CYS A 188 -0.67 -13.74 -12.24
N LEU A 189 -1.09 -13.06 -11.17
CA LEU A 189 -2.50 -12.71 -10.95
C LEU A 189 -3.01 -11.76 -12.04
N ALA A 190 -2.19 -10.80 -12.48
CA ALA A 190 -2.53 -9.92 -13.60
C ALA A 190 -2.68 -10.69 -14.92
N VAL A 191 -1.77 -11.62 -15.22
CA VAL A 191 -1.86 -12.49 -16.41
C VAL A 191 -3.10 -13.38 -16.33
N PHE A 192 -3.36 -14.00 -15.18
CA PHE A 192 -4.56 -14.81 -14.98
C PHE A 192 -5.84 -13.99 -15.14
N THR A 193 -5.87 -12.76 -14.63
CA THR A 193 -6.96 -11.80 -14.86
C THR A 193 -7.13 -11.47 -16.35
N ALA A 194 -6.04 -11.39 -17.12
CA ALA A 194 -6.11 -11.21 -18.57
C ALA A 194 -6.63 -12.44 -19.32
N VAL A 195 -6.27 -13.65 -18.87
CA VAL A 195 -6.84 -14.89 -19.42
C VAL A 195 -8.35 -14.97 -19.16
N LEU A 196 -8.79 -14.62 -17.94
CA LEU A 196 -10.22 -14.53 -17.60
C LEU A 196 -10.97 -13.57 -18.52
N ALA A 197 -10.34 -12.43 -18.86
CA ALA A 197 -10.93 -11.43 -19.74
C ALA A 197 -11.01 -11.90 -21.20
N ALA A 198 -10.04 -12.69 -21.65
CA ALA A 198 -9.94 -13.14 -23.04
C ALA A 198 -10.77 -14.41 -23.32
N VAL A 199 -10.93 -15.29 -22.33
CA VAL A 199 -11.63 -16.59 -22.48
C VAL A 199 -12.62 -16.79 -21.33
N PRO A 200 -13.79 -16.13 -21.36
CA PRO A 200 -14.78 -16.21 -20.29
C PRO A 200 -15.44 -17.60 -20.17
N SER A 201 -15.32 -18.45 -21.19
CA SER A 201 -15.95 -19.77 -21.30
C SER A 201 -15.10 -20.95 -20.77
N LEU A 202 -14.01 -20.69 -20.05
CA LEU A 202 -13.14 -21.75 -19.53
C LEU A 202 -13.90 -22.67 -18.56
N PRO A 203 -13.82 -24.01 -18.67
CA PRO A 203 -14.43 -24.93 -17.71
C PRO A 203 -13.67 -24.88 -16.38
N TRP A 204 -14.36 -24.49 -15.30
CA TRP A 204 -13.76 -24.29 -13.99
C TRP A 204 -13.87 -25.53 -13.10
N PRO A 205 -12.84 -25.84 -12.29
CA PRO A 205 -12.88 -26.98 -11.38
C PRO A 205 -13.96 -26.79 -10.30
N PRO A 206 -14.63 -27.88 -9.88
CA PRO A 206 -15.65 -27.82 -8.83
C PRO A 206 -15.04 -27.38 -7.48
N PRO A 207 -15.84 -26.74 -6.61
CA PRO A 207 -15.38 -26.30 -5.29
C PRO A 207 -14.92 -27.50 -4.44
N VAL A 208 -13.71 -27.38 -3.88
CA VAL A 208 -13.12 -28.41 -3.02
C VAL A 208 -13.64 -28.22 -1.59
N PRO A 209 -13.98 -29.29 -0.83
CA PRO A 209 -14.38 -29.18 0.57
C PRO A 209 -13.30 -28.48 1.42
N ILE A 210 -13.70 -27.48 2.21
CA ILE A 210 -12.82 -26.54 2.93
C ILE A 210 -11.99 -27.21 4.05
N LEU A 211 -12.43 -28.35 4.57
CA LEU A 211 -11.80 -29.03 5.72
C LEU A 211 -10.35 -29.49 5.44
N LEU A 212 -10.10 -30.12 4.29
CA LEU A 212 -8.77 -30.61 3.91
C LEU A 212 -7.75 -29.45 3.75
N PRO A 213 -8.03 -28.38 2.97
CA PRO A 213 -7.11 -27.26 2.84
C PRO A 213 -6.97 -26.46 4.14
N ALA A 214 -8.00 -26.40 5.00
CA ALA A 214 -7.90 -25.75 6.31
C ALA A 214 -6.92 -26.49 7.23
N GLY A 215 -6.97 -27.83 7.27
CA GLY A 215 -6.01 -28.65 8.02
C GLY A 215 -4.57 -28.45 7.54
N ALA A 216 -4.35 -28.50 6.22
CA ALA A 216 -3.03 -28.26 5.63
C ALA A 216 -2.52 -26.82 5.93
N ALA A 217 -3.39 -25.82 5.81
CA ALA A 217 -3.04 -24.43 6.11
C ALA A 217 -2.64 -24.25 7.58
N PHE A 218 -3.32 -24.95 8.51
CA PHE A 218 -2.98 -24.89 9.94
C PHE A 218 -1.59 -25.49 10.22
N VAL A 219 -1.26 -26.63 9.63
CA VAL A 219 0.07 -27.25 9.76
C VAL A 219 1.16 -26.32 9.20
N LEU A 220 0.92 -25.72 8.02
CA LEU A 220 1.85 -24.75 7.44
C LEU A 220 1.98 -23.49 8.31
N ALA A 221 0.88 -22.97 8.86
CA ALA A 221 0.88 -21.79 9.71
C ALA A 221 1.66 -22.01 11.01
N THR A 222 1.53 -23.19 11.64
CA THR A 222 2.29 -23.55 12.85
C THR A 222 3.79 -23.70 12.55
N ALA A 223 4.15 -24.39 11.46
CA ALA A 223 5.55 -24.52 11.02
C ALA A 223 6.17 -23.14 10.70
N ALA A 224 5.45 -22.29 9.98
CA ALA A 224 5.89 -20.93 9.66
C ALA A 224 6.04 -20.06 10.91
N THR A 225 5.10 -20.14 11.85
CA THR A 225 5.18 -19.43 13.14
C THR A 225 6.41 -19.84 13.93
N TRP A 226 6.69 -21.14 13.98
CA TRP A 226 7.89 -21.67 14.64
C TRP A 226 9.18 -21.19 13.96
N HIS A 227 9.25 -21.20 12.63
CA HIS A 227 10.41 -20.69 11.89
C HIS A 227 10.60 -19.18 12.11
N ALA A 228 9.53 -18.39 11.99
CA ALA A 228 9.55 -16.95 12.24
C ALA A 228 9.98 -16.63 13.68
N HIS A 229 9.51 -17.39 14.67
CA HIS A 229 9.93 -17.25 16.06
C HIS A 229 11.43 -17.52 16.26
N ARG A 230 12.00 -18.51 15.54
CA ARG A 230 13.46 -18.76 15.53
C ARG A 230 14.23 -17.62 14.85
N MET A 231 13.66 -16.97 13.84
CA MET A 231 14.29 -15.85 13.14
C MET A 231 14.35 -14.56 13.97
N LEU A 232 13.56 -14.41 15.04
CA LEU A 232 13.62 -13.24 15.93
C LEU A 232 15.01 -13.04 16.54
N ALA A 233 15.74 -14.12 16.83
CA ALA A 233 17.11 -14.06 17.33
C ALA A 233 18.10 -13.48 16.30
N ARG A 234 17.79 -13.62 15.00
CA ARG A 234 18.64 -13.19 13.88
C ARG A 234 18.34 -11.76 13.40
N MET A 235 17.32 -11.11 13.97
CA MET A 235 16.96 -9.75 13.57
C MET A 235 18.06 -8.76 13.93
N THR A 236 18.53 -8.02 12.92
CA THR A 236 19.52 -6.96 13.10
C THR A 236 18.85 -5.68 13.58
N ARG A 237 19.62 -4.81 14.26
CA ARG A 237 19.15 -3.47 14.67
C ARG A 237 18.65 -2.66 13.47
N SER A 238 19.30 -2.81 12.31
CA SER A 238 18.91 -2.16 11.05
C SER A 238 17.54 -2.63 10.53
N ALA A 239 17.23 -3.93 10.63
CA ALA A 239 15.94 -4.46 10.20
C ALA A 239 14.76 -3.97 11.06
N LEU A 240 15.02 -3.65 12.34
CA LEU A 240 14.04 -3.08 13.27
C LEU A 240 13.98 -1.54 13.19
N SER A 241 15.06 -0.87 12.78
CA SER A 241 15.11 0.59 12.70
C SER A 241 14.37 1.15 11.49
N ASP A 242 14.57 0.52 10.34
CA ASP A 242 14.04 1.00 9.05
C ASP A 242 12.52 1.03 9.05
N GLY A 243 11.91 0.12 9.81
CA GLY A 243 10.46 0.00 9.88
C GLY A 243 9.79 1.02 10.79
N ALA A 244 10.39 1.28 11.94
CA ALA A 244 9.81 2.18 12.93
C ALA A 244 9.97 3.67 12.59
N GLU A 245 10.96 4.05 11.79
CA GLU A 245 11.02 5.40 11.21
C GLU A 245 9.86 5.61 10.22
N VAL A 246 9.59 4.64 9.35
CA VAL A 246 8.46 4.70 8.41
C VAL A 246 7.14 4.68 9.16
N ALA A 247 6.96 3.81 10.14
CA ALA A 247 5.74 3.78 10.95
C ALA A 247 5.48 5.12 11.67
N ALA A 248 6.52 5.75 12.22
CA ALA A 248 6.39 7.05 12.87
C ALA A 248 6.00 8.14 11.86
N VAL A 249 6.66 8.18 10.70
CA VAL A 249 6.32 9.13 9.63
C VAL A 249 4.92 8.87 9.07
N THR A 250 4.52 7.61 8.91
CA THR A 250 3.16 7.24 8.51
C THR A 250 2.16 7.70 9.55
N ALA A 251 2.39 7.45 10.83
CA ALA A 251 1.50 7.90 11.90
C ALA A 251 1.36 9.42 11.87
N THR A 252 2.47 10.17 11.80
CA THR A 252 2.44 11.64 11.65
C THR A 252 1.70 12.06 10.38
N ALA A 253 2.01 11.46 9.23
CA ALA A 253 1.36 11.76 7.96
C ALA A 253 -0.15 11.46 8.00
N THR A 254 -0.58 10.41 8.69
CA THR A 254 -2.00 10.06 8.86
C THR A 254 -2.69 11.01 9.83
N THR A 255 -2.08 11.32 10.98
CA THR A 255 -2.63 12.26 11.97
C THR A 255 -2.80 13.66 11.38
N PHE A 256 -1.81 14.13 10.62
CA PHE A 256 -1.86 15.44 9.96
C PHE A 256 -2.53 15.39 8.58
N LEU A 257 -2.97 14.21 8.12
CA LEU A 257 -3.50 13.97 6.77
C LEU A 257 -2.62 14.55 5.66
N ASP A 258 -1.29 14.58 5.86
CA ASP A 258 -0.31 15.04 4.89
C ASP A 258 0.46 13.88 4.26
N PRO A 259 -0.08 13.27 3.17
CA PRO A 259 0.60 12.22 2.45
C PRO A 259 1.92 12.67 1.80
N ALA A 260 2.20 13.98 1.71
CA ALA A 260 3.46 14.47 1.15
C ALA A 260 4.66 14.05 2.02
N LEU A 261 4.51 14.07 3.35
CA LEU A 261 5.53 13.62 4.31
C LEU A 261 5.90 12.14 4.10
N LEU A 262 4.89 11.29 3.90
CA LEU A 262 5.09 9.88 3.59
C LEU A 262 5.76 9.70 2.21
N SER A 263 5.34 10.46 1.21
CA SER A 263 5.92 10.35 -0.14
C SER A 263 7.41 10.72 -0.19
N GLY A 264 7.81 11.78 0.53
CA GLY A 264 9.20 12.24 0.58
C GLY A 264 10.13 11.21 1.25
N THR A 265 9.70 10.62 2.35
CA THR A 265 10.48 9.59 3.06
C THR A 265 10.60 8.29 2.28
N VAL A 266 9.53 7.87 1.60
CA VAL A 266 9.58 6.70 0.69
C VAL A 266 10.56 6.94 -0.46
N VAL A 267 10.55 8.13 -1.08
CA VAL A 267 11.48 8.49 -2.16
C VAL A 267 12.93 8.50 -1.66
N LEU A 268 13.20 9.15 -0.52
CA LEU A 268 14.53 9.17 0.10
C LEU A 268 15.02 7.75 0.40
N ARG A 269 14.15 6.90 0.94
CA ARG A 269 14.49 5.51 1.24
C ARG A 269 14.76 4.71 -0.03
N GLN A 270 13.96 4.89 -1.07
CA GLN A 270 14.19 4.24 -2.36
C GLN A 270 15.51 4.68 -2.99
N ALA A 271 15.85 5.98 -2.90
CA ALA A 271 17.13 6.50 -3.35
C ALA A 271 18.30 5.87 -2.57
N ARG A 272 18.23 5.83 -1.24
CA ARG A 272 19.23 5.16 -0.39
C ARG A 272 19.37 3.67 -0.68
N ALA A 273 18.26 2.98 -0.96
CA ALA A 273 18.27 1.56 -1.28
C ALA A 273 18.84 1.26 -2.67
N THR A 274 18.66 2.18 -3.63
CA THR A 274 19.23 2.07 -4.98
C THR A 274 20.74 2.39 -4.95
N GLY A 275 21.17 3.29 -4.07
CA GLY A 275 22.58 3.62 -3.89
C GLY A 275 23.14 4.42 -5.07
N ALA A 276 24.13 3.88 -5.75
CA ALA A 276 24.73 4.51 -6.92
C ALA A 276 23.97 4.13 -8.20
N VAL A 277 23.78 5.12 -9.08
CA VAL A 277 23.20 4.90 -10.41
C VAL A 277 24.19 5.39 -11.45
N ARG A 278 24.34 4.64 -12.55
CA ARG A 278 25.19 5.04 -13.66
C ARG A 278 24.71 6.38 -14.21
N SER A 279 25.59 7.38 -14.24
CA SER A 279 25.32 8.65 -14.90
C SER A 279 25.18 8.41 -16.40
N ILE A 280 24.18 9.04 -17.00
CA ILE A 280 23.94 8.99 -18.44
C ILE A 280 24.05 10.42 -18.94
N ARG A 281 24.89 10.64 -19.95
CA ARG A 281 24.95 11.94 -20.64
C ARG A 281 23.78 12.02 -21.61
N PHE A 282 23.05 13.12 -21.57
CA PHE A 282 22.01 13.41 -22.55
C PHE A 282 22.64 14.08 -23.76
N SER A 283 22.34 13.58 -24.96
CA SER A 283 22.70 14.23 -26.22
C SER A 283 21.48 14.95 -26.82
N GLY A 284 21.73 16.06 -27.53
CA GLY A 284 20.71 16.86 -28.20
C GLY A 284 20.25 18.10 -27.39
N GLY A 285 19.24 18.79 -27.92
CA GLY A 285 18.69 20.01 -27.30
C GLY A 285 17.91 19.75 -26.01
N ARG A 286 17.69 20.82 -25.22
CA ARG A 286 17.04 20.78 -23.88
C ARG A 286 15.76 19.95 -23.84
N ARG A 287 14.84 20.15 -24.79
CA ARG A 287 13.55 19.44 -24.84
C ARG A 287 13.73 17.92 -24.93
N ARG A 288 14.64 17.47 -25.80
CA ARG A 288 14.95 16.03 -25.97
C ARG A 288 15.64 15.46 -24.73
N ALA A 289 16.54 16.22 -24.10
CA ALA A 289 17.19 15.82 -22.87
C ALA A 289 16.19 15.60 -21.73
N LEU A 290 15.23 16.51 -21.55
CA LEU A 290 14.17 16.40 -20.54
C LEU A 290 13.25 15.20 -20.81
N LEU A 291 12.78 15.02 -22.04
CA LEU A 291 11.95 13.87 -22.41
C LEU A 291 12.69 12.53 -22.20
N ARG A 292 13.98 12.48 -22.58
CA ARG A 292 14.80 11.28 -22.37
C ARG A 292 15.07 11.02 -20.88
N ALA A 293 15.19 12.06 -20.07
CA ALA A 293 15.32 11.94 -18.62
C ALA A 293 14.07 11.31 -18.00
N ASP A 294 12.88 11.74 -18.43
CA ASP A 294 11.61 11.15 -18.00
C ASP A 294 11.45 9.70 -18.45
N LEU A 295 11.79 9.39 -19.71
CA LEU A 295 11.75 8.01 -20.20
C LEU A 295 12.68 7.09 -19.40
N LEU A 296 13.94 7.52 -19.17
CA LEU A 296 14.92 6.76 -18.39
C LEU A 296 14.49 6.55 -16.93
N ARG A 297 13.72 7.49 -16.36
CA ARG A 297 13.18 7.34 -15.01
C ARG A 297 12.25 6.14 -14.90
N HIS A 298 11.47 5.87 -15.94
CA HIS A 298 10.53 4.75 -15.97
C HIS A 298 11.20 3.43 -16.38
N THR A 299 12.21 3.46 -17.26
CA THR A 299 12.99 2.24 -17.54
C THR A 299 13.75 1.74 -16.31
N ARG A 300 14.19 2.65 -15.44
CA ARG A 300 14.82 2.30 -14.14
C ARG A 300 13.82 1.84 -13.07
N HIS A 301 12.53 2.14 -13.25
CA HIS A 301 11.48 1.81 -12.29
C HIS A 301 10.26 1.20 -13.01
N PRO A 302 10.29 -0.12 -13.29
CA PRO A 302 9.30 -0.78 -14.14
C PRO A 302 7.88 -0.84 -13.55
N LEU A 303 7.66 -0.29 -12.36
CA LEU A 303 6.34 -0.26 -11.71
C LEU A 303 5.28 0.43 -12.58
N GLY A 304 5.65 1.45 -13.36
CA GLY A 304 4.73 2.07 -14.32
C GLY A 304 4.27 1.08 -15.40
N ALA A 305 5.20 0.30 -15.96
CA ALA A 305 4.88 -0.72 -16.96
C ALA A 305 4.07 -1.88 -16.37
N LEU A 306 4.37 -2.30 -15.14
CA LEU A 306 3.59 -3.34 -14.45
C LEU A 306 2.14 -2.89 -14.19
N VAL A 307 1.93 -1.62 -13.81
CA VAL A 307 0.57 -1.06 -13.63
C VAL A 307 -0.13 -0.92 -14.98
N PHE A 308 0.59 -0.48 -16.02
CA PHE A 308 0.06 -0.41 -17.39
C PHE A 308 -0.49 -1.77 -17.84
N LEU A 309 0.35 -2.81 -17.80
CA LEU A 309 -0.02 -4.16 -18.23
C LEU A 309 -1.06 -4.80 -17.31
N GLY A 310 -0.93 -4.62 -16.00
CA GLY A 310 -1.84 -5.23 -15.03
C GLY A 310 -3.26 -4.64 -15.03
N LEU A 311 -3.43 -3.42 -15.52
CA LEU A 311 -4.74 -2.79 -15.66
C LEU A 311 -5.41 -3.01 -17.01
N LEU A 312 -4.69 -3.47 -18.05
CA LEU A 312 -5.27 -3.78 -19.36
C LEU A 312 -6.51 -4.69 -19.30
N PRO A 313 -6.57 -5.78 -18.52
CA PRO A 313 -7.72 -6.68 -18.55
C PRO A 313 -8.93 -6.16 -17.79
N VAL A 314 -8.78 -5.14 -16.95
CA VAL A 314 -9.84 -4.67 -16.04
C VAL A 314 -11.06 -4.11 -16.78
N PRO A 315 -10.92 -3.23 -17.80
CA PRO A 315 -12.08 -2.73 -18.55
C PRO A 315 -12.79 -3.82 -19.36
N TYR A 316 -12.04 -4.80 -19.89
CA TYR A 316 -12.64 -5.94 -20.60
C TYR A 316 -13.48 -6.79 -19.65
N LEU A 317 -12.98 -7.09 -18.45
CA LEU A 317 -13.77 -7.78 -17.43
C LEU A 317 -15.00 -6.97 -17.01
N ALA A 318 -14.86 -5.65 -16.83
CA ALA A 318 -16.00 -4.79 -16.54
C ALA A 318 -17.06 -4.88 -17.65
N GLY A 319 -16.65 -4.94 -18.92
CA GLY A 319 -17.56 -5.13 -20.06
C GLY A 319 -18.37 -6.42 -20.02
N HIS A 320 -17.83 -7.49 -19.42
CA HIS A 320 -18.55 -8.75 -19.25
C HIS A 320 -19.47 -8.78 -18.03
N LEU A 321 -19.22 -7.91 -17.04
CA LEU A 321 -19.85 -7.97 -15.72
C LEU A 321 -20.84 -6.83 -15.44
N THR A 322 -20.74 -5.72 -16.17
CA THR A 322 -21.41 -4.45 -15.82
C THR A 322 -21.98 -3.73 -17.05
N ALA A 323 -22.84 -2.73 -16.81
CA ALA A 323 -23.44 -1.92 -17.86
C ALA A 323 -22.40 -0.98 -18.54
N PRO A 324 -22.57 -0.63 -19.84
CA PRO A 324 -21.64 0.22 -20.59
C PRO A 324 -21.17 1.54 -19.92
N PRO A 325 -22.03 2.35 -19.27
CA PRO A 325 -21.58 3.58 -18.63
C PRO A 325 -20.67 3.32 -17.42
N VAL A 326 -20.87 2.21 -16.72
CA VAL A 326 -20.00 1.77 -15.61
C VAL A 326 -18.64 1.32 -16.14
N VAL A 327 -18.60 0.64 -17.30
CA VAL A 327 -17.35 0.28 -17.98
C VAL A 327 -16.53 1.53 -18.30
N ALA A 328 -17.18 2.61 -18.76
CA ALA A 328 -16.49 3.87 -19.02
C ALA A 328 -15.90 4.50 -17.75
N VAL A 329 -16.61 4.43 -16.61
CA VAL A 329 -16.09 4.90 -15.31
C VAL A 329 -14.90 4.05 -14.85
N VAL A 330 -14.98 2.72 -14.98
CA VAL A 330 -13.86 1.81 -14.68
C VAL A 330 -12.67 2.13 -15.56
N GLN A 331 -12.92 2.33 -16.86
CA GLN A 331 -11.90 2.68 -17.82
C GLN A 331 -11.21 4.02 -17.49
N LEU A 332 -11.98 5.06 -17.17
CA LEU A 332 -11.47 6.36 -16.69
C LEU A 332 -10.57 6.18 -15.46
N GLY A 333 -11.00 5.38 -14.48
CA GLY A 333 -10.23 5.10 -13.27
C GLY A 333 -8.91 4.39 -13.57
N CYS A 334 -8.94 3.33 -14.38
CA CYS A 334 -7.74 2.63 -14.82
C CYS A 334 -6.79 3.56 -15.58
N LEU A 335 -7.32 4.35 -16.52
CA LEU A 335 -6.54 5.27 -17.33
C LEU A 335 -5.87 6.37 -16.49
N PHE A 336 -6.59 6.91 -15.50
CA PHE A 336 -6.00 7.81 -14.52
C PHE A 336 -4.85 7.17 -13.74
N LEU A 337 -5.05 5.95 -13.23
CA LEU A 337 -4.01 5.24 -12.48
C LEU A 337 -2.78 4.97 -13.35
N VAL A 338 -2.96 4.58 -14.61
CA VAL A 338 -1.86 4.39 -15.57
C VAL A 338 -1.13 5.70 -15.80
N ALA A 339 -1.83 6.75 -16.26
CA ALA A 339 -1.22 8.05 -16.56
C ALA A 339 -0.52 8.67 -15.34
N ASP A 340 -1.10 8.52 -14.14
CA ASP A 340 -0.52 9.05 -12.90
C ASP A 340 0.85 8.43 -12.57
N ARG A 341 1.04 7.13 -12.85
CA ARG A 341 2.33 6.47 -12.65
C ARG A 341 3.41 7.05 -13.55
N PHE A 342 3.05 7.50 -14.75
CA PHE A 342 3.97 8.14 -15.69
C PHE A 342 4.21 9.63 -15.42
N ALA A 343 3.39 10.27 -14.58
CA ALA A 343 3.47 11.70 -14.25
C ALA A 343 4.54 12.08 -13.19
N ARG A 344 5.47 11.17 -12.85
CA ARG A 344 6.50 11.42 -11.83
C ARG A 344 7.41 12.61 -12.19
N GLY A 345 7.79 12.76 -13.46
CA GLY A 345 8.57 13.90 -13.95
C GLY A 345 7.84 15.23 -13.74
N LEU A 346 6.57 15.27 -14.16
CA LEU A 346 5.70 16.43 -14.01
C LEU A 346 5.54 16.86 -12.54
N ARG A 347 5.34 15.91 -11.62
CA ARG A 347 5.24 16.17 -10.17
C ARG A 347 6.53 16.75 -9.60
N LEU A 348 7.69 16.26 -10.02
CA LEU A 348 8.99 16.75 -9.54
C LEU A 348 9.27 18.20 -9.99
N VAL A 349 9.01 18.50 -11.25
CA VAL A 349 9.19 19.85 -11.82
C VAL A 349 8.16 20.83 -11.26
N SER A 350 6.91 20.39 -11.08
CA SER A 350 5.86 21.23 -10.50
C SER A 350 6.08 21.50 -9.01
N GLY A 351 6.66 20.53 -8.29
CA GLY A 351 6.91 20.63 -6.84
C GLY A 351 8.11 21.46 -6.43
N SER A 352 9.00 21.88 -7.35
CA SER A 352 10.20 22.66 -7.01
C SER A 352 10.41 23.84 -7.97
N ALA A 353 10.17 25.06 -7.47
CA ALA A 353 10.46 26.28 -8.22
C ALA A 353 11.96 26.44 -8.51
N ALA A 354 12.83 26.06 -7.56
CA ALA A 354 14.28 26.09 -7.76
C ALA A 354 14.72 25.17 -8.91
N LEU A 355 14.13 23.97 -9.02
CA LEU A 355 14.40 23.07 -10.13
C LEU A 355 13.96 23.66 -11.47
N ARG A 356 12.78 24.30 -11.54
CA ARG A 356 12.33 24.98 -12.77
C ARG A 356 13.29 26.08 -13.20
N ARG A 357 13.75 26.90 -12.26
CA ARG A 357 14.75 27.94 -12.52
C ARG A 357 16.07 27.35 -13.01
N ALA A 358 16.54 26.26 -12.40
CA ALA A 358 17.79 25.59 -12.77
C ALA A 358 17.71 24.93 -14.16
N LEU A 359 16.55 24.40 -14.56
CA LEU A 359 16.34 23.83 -15.90
C LEU A 359 16.13 24.90 -16.98
N GLY A 360 15.75 26.12 -16.58
CA GLY A 360 15.50 27.28 -17.43
C GLY A 360 14.25 27.13 -18.31
N GLY A 361 13.89 28.21 -19.01
CA GLY A 361 12.69 28.27 -19.86
C GLY A 361 11.43 28.72 -19.12
N SER A 362 10.29 28.68 -19.82
CA SER A 362 9.03 29.08 -19.22
C SER A 362 8.40 27.92 -18.43
N ASP A 363 7.76 28.25 -17.30
CA ASP A 363 6.98 27.32 -16.48
C ASP A 363 5.98 26.47 -17.30
N PRO A 364 5.17 27.04 -18.22
CA PRO A 364 4.24 26.25 -19.02
C PRO A 364 4.97 25.30 -19.99
N GLU A 365 6.08 25.72 -20.61
CA GLU A 365 6.86 24.85 -21.51
C GLU A 365 7.39 23.62 -20.76
N LEU A 366 7.96 23.82 -19.57
CA LEU A 366 8.47 22.72 -18.75
C LEU A 366 7.36 21.74 -18.34
N ARG A 367 6.19 22.25 -17.95
CA ARG A 367 5.04 21.41 -17.58
C ARG A 367 4.51 20.62 -18.78
N LEU A 368 4.38 21.25 -19.94
CA LEU A 368 3.93 20.58 -21.16
C LEU A 368 4.89 19.48 -21.59
N LEU A 369 6.22 19.72 -21.53
CA LEU A 369 7.22 18.71 -21.85
C LEU A 369 7.10 17.46 -20.95
N HIS A 370 6.88 17.64 -19.65
CA HIS A 370 6.72 16.52 -18.72
C HIS A 370 5.30 15.93 -18.71
N LEU A 371 4.35 16.56 -19.40
CA LEU A 371 3.00 16.05 -19.64
C LEU A 371 2.94 15.12 -20.87
N VAL A 372 3.90 15.23 -21.81
CA VAL A 372 3.95 14.39 -23.02
C VAL A 372 3.90 12.91 -22.65
N LEU A 373 4.69 12.47 -21.67
CA LEU A 373 4.78 11.05 -21.32
C LEU A 373 3.49 10.47 -20.68
N PRO A 374 2.87 11.09 -19.67
CA PRO A 374 1.56 10.62 -19.18
C PRO A 374 0.47 10.71 -20.25
N ALA A 375 0.51 11.69 -21.17
CA ALA A 375 -0.44 11.80 -22.27
C ALA A 375 -0.26 10.69 -23.33
N THR A 376 0.97 10.41 -23.75
CA THR A 376 1.24 9.33 -24.73
C THR A 376 0.93 7.96 -24.15
N THR A 377 1.22 7.72 -22.87
CA THR A 377 0.85 6.47 -22.20
C THR A 377 -0.66 6.32 -22.04
N ALA A 378 -1.38 7.40 -21.74
CA ALA A 378 -2.84 7.39 -21.74
C ALA A 378 -3.41 7.06 -23.13
N LEU A 379 -2.87 7.66 -24.19
CA LEU A 379 -3.26 7.37 -25.57
C LEU A 379 -3.03 5.90 -25.94
N LEU A 380 -1.82 5.39 -25.70
CA LEU A 380 -1.47 4.00 -25.98
C LEU A 380 -2.37 3.01 -25.22
N TRP A 381 -2.69 3.31 -23.96
CA TRP A 381 -3.57 2.46 -23.17
C TRP A 381 -5.02 2.51 -23.66
N THR A 382 -5.50 3.69 -24.07
CA THR A 382 -6.84 3.87 -24.66
C THR A 382 -6.98 3.07 -25.96
N LEU A 383 -5.96 3.11 -26.82
CA LEU A 383 -5.90 2.30 -28.04
C LEU A 383 -5.87 0.80 -27.77
N ALA A 384 -5.26 0.38 -26.65
CA ALA A 384 -5.23 -1.03 -26.23
C ALA A 384 -6.52 -1.51 -25.54
N THR A 385 -7.45 -0.59 -25.21
CA THR A 385 -8.69 -0.89 -24.47
C THR A 385 -9.94 -0.27 -25.12
N PRO A 386 -10.25 -0.57 -26.40
CA PRO A 386 -11.43 -0.03 -27.07
C PRO A 386 -12.73 -0.74 -26.64
N VAL A 387 -13.04 -0.71 -25.35
CA VAL A 387 -14.19 -1.43 -24.74
C VAL A 387 -15.47 -0.61 -24.66
N VAL A 388 -15.38 0.71 -24.87
CA VAL A 388 -16.52 1.64 -24.89
C VAL A 388 -16.53 2.46 -26.19
N PRO A 389 -17.65 3.12 -26.55
CA PRO A 389 -17.72 3.94 -27.75
C PRO A 389 -16.65 5.04 -27.80
N ALA A 390 -16.24 5.45 -29.01
CA ALA A 390 -15.15 6.40 -29.22
C ALA A 390 -15.30 7.73 -28.44
N GLY A 391 -16.52 8.25 -28.29
CA GLY A 391 -16.79 9.45 -27.49
C GLY A 391 -16.45 9.26 -26.01
N HIS A 392 -16.77 8.10 -25.45
CA HIS A 392 -16.45 7.76 -24.05
C HIS A 392 -14.95 7.54 -23.87
N LEU A 393 -14.28 6.91 -24.84
CA LEU A 393 -12.81 6.74 -24.85
C LEU A 393 -12.09 8.09 -24.86
N ALA A 394 -12.51 9.00 -25.75
CA ALA A 394 -11.93 10.34 -25.85
C ALA A 394 -12.14 11.14 -24.55
N LEU A 395 -13.36 11.11 -24.00
CA LEU A 395 -13.68 11.77 -22.73
C LEU A 395 -12.86 11.21 -21.57
N SER A 396 -12.73 9.88 -21.49
CA SER A 396 -11.90 9.21 -20.48
C SER A 396 -10.43 9.60 -20.60
N ALA A 397 -9.88 9.62 -21.82
CA ALA A 397 -8.48 9.98 -22.06
C ALA A 397 -8.18 11.44 -21.70
N VAL A 398 -9.01 12.37 -22.17
CA VAL A 398 -8.86 13.80 -21.85
C VAL A 398 -9.07 14.03 -20.35
N GLY A 399 -10.11 13.44 -19.76
CA GLY A 399 -10.44 13.54 -18.34
C GLY A 399 -9.33 13.02 -17.43
N ALA A 400 -8.77 11.85 -17.74
CA ALA A 400 -7.67 11.26 -16.99
C ALA A 400 -6.39 12.12 -17.07
N VAL A 401 -5.99 12.57 -18.26
CA VAL A 401 -4.80 13.42 -18.45
C VAL A 401 -4.99 14.77 -17.75
N ALA A 402 -6.18 15.37 -17.84
CA ALA A 402 -6.50 16.61 -17.15
C ALA A 402 -6.47 16.44 -15.61
N ALA A 403 -7.00 15.32 -15.09
CA ALA A 403 -6.96 15.00 -13.67
C ALA A 403 -5.52 14.80 -13.17
N VAL A 404 -4.70 14.10 -13.94
CA VAL A 404 -3.26 13.93 -13.66
C VAL A 404 -2.53 15.27 -13.70
N TYR A 405 -2.78 16.12 -14.69
CA TYR A 405 -2.19 17.45 -14.77
C TYR A 405 -2.56 18.31 -13.56
N ARG A 406 -3.85 18.36 -13.19
CA ARG A 406 -4.33 19.09 -12.01
C ARG A 406 -3.74 18.52 -10.72
N GLY A 407 -3.62 17.19 -10.64
CA GLY A 407 -3.05 16.49 -9.50
C GLY A 407 -1.54 16.69 -9.35
N ALA A 408 -0.80 16.83 -10.44
CA ALA A 408 0.64 17.03 -10.44
C ALA A 408 1.05 18.49 -10.23
N THR A 409 0.19 19.44 -10.65
CA THR A 409 0.41 20.90 -10.52
C THR A 409 -0.21 21.50 -9.26
N LYS A 410 -0.41 20.69 -8.22
CA LYS A 410 -0.94 21.16 -6.93
C LYS A 410 -0.02 22.22 -6.32
N PRO A 411 -0.55 23.34 -5.80
CA PRO A 411 0.26 24.31 -5.09
C PRO A 411 0.83 23.71 -3.78
N PRO A 412 1.88 24.34 -3.22
CA PRO A 412 2.38 24.03 -1.88
C PRO A 412 1.26 24.10 -0.84
N MET A 413 1.42 23.38 0.28
CA MET A 413 0.45 23.45 1.37
C MET A 413 0.47 24.85 1.97
N ALA A 414 -0.68 25.51 1.99
CA ALA A 414 -0.88 26.78 2.66
C ALA A 414 -1.46 26.48 4.05
N TYR A 415 -0.66 26.64 5.09
CA TYR A 415 -1.03 26.33 6.48
C TYR A 415 -1.87 27.45 7.14
N ASP A 416 -2.11 28.52 6.40
CA ASP A 416 -2.94 29.68 6.72
C ASP A 416 -4.43 29.48 6.38
N SER A 417 -4.82 28.30 5.87
CA SER A 417 -6.21 28.04 5.50
C SER A 417 -7.13 27.88 6.72
N PRO A 418 -8.41 28.33 6.66
CA PRO A 418 -9.36 28.19 7.75
C PRO A 418 -9.48 26.74 8.23
N LEU A 419 -9.54 26.58 9.55
CA LEU A 419 -9.65 25.29 10.22
C LEU A 419 -11.11 24.87 10.31
N LEU A 420 -11.40 23.64 9.93
CA LEU A 420 -12.68 22.98 10.15
C LEU A 420 -12.56 22.10 11.40
N ASP A 421 -13.41 22.34 12.39
CA ASP A 421 -13.52 21.42 13.52
C ASP A 421 -14.18 20.13 13.07
N THR A 422 -13.41 19.05 13.09
CA THR A 422 -13.91 17.69 12.84
C THR A 422 -13.82 16.86 14.12
N PRO A 423 -14.58 15.78 14.26
CA PRO A 423 -14.45 14.85 15.39
C PRO A 423 -13.05 14.22 15.53
N MET A 424 -12.22 14.31 14.49
CA MET A 424 -10.82 13.84 14.46
C MET A 424 -9.81 14.96 14.83
N GLY A 425 -10.30 16.16 15.16
CA GLY A 425 -9.52 17.37 15.43
C GLY A 425 -9.73 18.47 14.39
N THR A 426 -9.12 19.63 14.63
CA THR A 426 -9.09 20.76 13.71
C THR A 426 -8.34 20.37 12.42
N MET A 427 -9.03 20.33 11.28
CA MET A 427 -8.43 20.04 9.98
C MET A 427 -8.45 21.28 9.07
N PRO A 428 -7.32 21.70 8.46
CA PRO A 428 -7.32 22.83 7.53
C PRO A 428 -8.15 22.50 6.28
N ILE A 429 -9.11 23.35 5.92
CA ILE A 429 -9.97 23.18 4.73
C ILE A 429 -9.12 23.13 3.44
N GLY A 430 -8.02 23.87 3.41
CA GLY A 430 -7.06 23.85 2.31
C GLY A 430 -6.47 22.45 2.04
N LEU A 431 -6.40 21.59 3.06
CA LEU A 431 -5.91 20.22 2.94
C LEU A 431 -6.92 19.35 2.18
N ILE A 432 -8.21 19.47 2.47
CA ILE A 432 -9.30 18.73 1.80
C ILE A 432 -9.33 19.10 0.31
N ALA A 433 -9.36 20.41 0.01
CA ALA A 433 -9.35 20.90 -1.36
C ALA A 433 -8.11 20.44 -2.14
N ARG A 434 -6.95 20.38 -1.47
CA ARG A 434 -5.71 19.88 -2.05
C ARG A 434 -5.75 18.37 -2.30
N LEU A 435 -6.37 17.58 -1.42
CA LEU A 435 -6.54 16.14 -1.59
C LEU A 435 -7.43 15.84 -2.82
N LEU A 436 -8.54 16.55 -2.95
CA LEU A 436 -9.49 16.43 -4.06
C LEU A 436 -8.95 16.95 -5.40
N ARG A 437 -7.88 17.75 -5.41
CA ARG A 437 -7.33 18.27 -6.67
C ARG A 437 -6.79 17.14 -7.55
N GLY A 438 -7.40 16.93 -8.72
CA GLY A 438 -7.17 15.76 -9.57
C GLY A 438 -8.31 14.74 -9.45
N PRO A 439 -8.41 13.94 -8.36
CA PRO A 439 -9.49 12.97 -8.18
C PRO A 439 -10.90 13.56 -8.25
N GLY A 440 -11.11 14.78 -7.74
CA GLY A 440 -12.40 15.46 -7.86
C GLY A 440 -12.80 15.73 -9.31
N LEU A 441 -11.84 15.96 -10.21
CA LEU A 441 -12.13 16.05 -11.65
C LEU A 441 -12.54 14.69 -12.23
N LEU A 442 -11.95 13.59 -11.76
CA LEU A 442 -12.39 12.25 -12.17
C LEU A 442 -13.82 11.98 -11.74
N VAL A 443 -14.22 12.39 -10.53
CA VAL A 443 -15.60 12.25 -10.06
C VAL A 443 -16.55 13.01 -10.98
N VAL A 444 -16.21 14.24 -11.36
CA VAL A 444 -17.02 15.02 -12.31
C VAL A 444 -17.13 14.29 -13.65
N VAL A 445 -16.02 13.83 -14.24
CA VAL A 445 -16.05 13.10 -15.52
C VAL A 445 -16.80 11.77 -15.40
N ALA A 446 -16.69 11.07 -14.27
CA ALA A 446 -17.44 9.85 -13.99
C ALA A 446 -18.94 10.12 -13.91
N VAL A 447 -19.38 11.21 -13.27
CA VAL A 447 -20.78 11.63 -13.25
C VAL A 447 -21.28 11.92 -14.66
N VAL A 448 -20.47 12.58 -15.50
CA VAL A 448 -20.79 12.83 -16.91
C VAL A 448 -20.99 11.51 -17.67
N HIS A 449 -20.13 10.51 -17.45
CA HIS A 449 -20.31 9.17 -18.04
C HIS A 449 -21.57 8.44 -17.60
N LEU A 450 -22.10 8.75 -16.41
CA LEU A 450 -23.34 8.13 -15.91
C LEU A 450 -24.60 8.89 -16.36
N SER A 451 -24.45 10.08 -16.94
CA SER A 451 -25.56 10.92 -17.42
C SER A 451 -25.85 10.77 -18.92
N PHE A 452 -24.98 10.08 -19.65
CA PHE A 452 -25.14 9.68 -21.06
C PHE A 452 -25.29 8.17 -21.13
#